data_AF-A0A961I9M7-F1
#
_entry.id   AF-A0A961I9M7-F1
#
_cell.length_a   1.000
_cell.length_b   1.000
_cell.length_c   1.000
_cell.angle_alpha   90.00
_cell.angle_beta   90.00
_cell.angle_gamma   90.00
#
_symmetry.space_group_name_H-M   'P 1'
#
loop_
_entity.id
_entity.type
_entity.pdbx_description
1 polymer ?
#
loop_
_entity_poly.entity_id
_entity_poly.type
_entity_poly.pdbx_seq_one_letter_code
_entity_poly.pdbx_strand_id
1 'polypeptide(L)'
;MLGCLLPIGLPGQDVDVSRKVENLGLPNWAGQDYAPSISPDGRFLIFQSDRPGKYENQNLWFSINSNSAQPTEQADWSVPVPLFLPMEGEPSRTMQILEDGEPPGTFTINSDGFEGMASLVYRTDDENRLRPVEIYFTSYKDDQSKRDGYEGLNIYFSRYRDSRWSRPEHLNIINSDFDDRMPHVSHDGRYMYFVSNRPGGYGGNDIWMSQRDL
;
A
#
# COMPACT_ATOMS: atom_id res chain seq x y z
N MET A 1 2.25 38.82 18.67
CA MET A 1 2.72 38.00 17.53
C MET A 1 4.04 37.37 17.94
N LEU A 2 4.06 36.07 18.23
CA LEU A 2 5.31 35.32 18.39
C LEU A 2 5.32 34.27 17.28
N GLY A 3 6.28 34.40 16.37
CA GLY A 3 6.56 33.40 15.34
C GLY A 3 7.37 32.25 15.93
N CYS A 4 6.92 31.01 15.69
CA CYS A 4 7.73 29.82 15.88
C CYS A 4 8.82 29.79 14.81
N LEU A 5 10.07 30.03 15.21
CA LEU A 5 11.24 29.64 14.45
C LEU A 5 11.55 28.17 14.78
N LEU A 6 11.51 27.30 13.79
CA LEU A 6 12.11 25.97 13.88
C LEU A 6 13.63 26.13 14.04
N PRO A 7 14.31 25.35 14.90
CA PRO A 7 15.75 25.44 15.01
C PRO A 7 16.40 24.93 13.72
N ILE A 8 17.09 25.83 13.02
CA ILE A 8 18.06 25.48 11.97
C ILE A 8 19.21 24.77 12.68
N GLY A 9 19.45 23.50 12.36
CA GLY A 9 20.57 22.73 12.91
C GLY A 9 21.91 23.44 12.65
N LEU A 10 22.73 23.53 13.69
CA LEU A 10 24.08 24.11 13.61
C LEU A 10 24.98 23.22 12.73
N PRO A 11 25.90 23.80 11.94
CA PRO A 11 26.84 23.02 11.15
C PRO A 11 27.86 22.32 12.08
N GLY A 12 27.97 20.99 11.98
CA GLY A 12 28.96 20.20 12.71
C GLY A 12 28.45 19.26 13.80
N GLN A 13 27.13 19.01 13.90
CA GLN A 13 26.67 17.77 14.53
C GLN A 13 26.77 16.64 13.51
N ASP A 14 27.72 15.73 13.71
CA ASP A 14 27.71 14.44 13.02
C ASP A 14 26.36 13.80 13.31
N VAL A 15 25.48 13.78 12.30
CA VAL A 15 24.28 12.96 12.36
C VAL A 15 24.80 11.54 12.48
N ASP A 16 24.54 10.89 13.62
CA ASP A 16 24.81 9.47 13.77
C ASP A 16 23.97 8.71 12.74
N VAL A 17 24.62 8.39 11.62
CA VAL A 17 24.06 7.62 10.51
C VAL A 17 24.33 6.12 10.68
N SER A 18 24.70 5.65 11.88
CA SER A 18 24.88 4.22 12.15
C SER A 18 23.54 3.48 12.08
N ARG A 19 23.05 3.28 10.86
CA ARG A 19 21.90 2.43 10.56
C ARG A 19 22.41 1.00 10.49
N LYS A 20 22.03 0.18 11.48
CA LYS A 20 22.23 -1.26 11.42
C LYS A 20 21.30 -1.84 10.35
N VAL A 21 21.87 -2.52 9.37
CA VAL A 21 21.10 -3.27 8.36
C VAL A 21 20.72 -4.61 8.97
N GLU A 22 19.43 -4.92 8.99
CA GLU A 22 18.91 -6.17 9.54
C GLU A 22 18.03 -6.89 8.52
N ASN A 23 18.13 -8.22 8.47
CA ASN A 23 17.13 -9.03 7.79
C ASN A 23 15.90 -9.10 8.70
N LEU A 24 14.71 -8.77 8.18
CA LEU A 24 13.48 -8.72 8.98
C LEU A 24 13.08 -10.09 9.57
N GLY A 25 13.66 -11.19 9.09
CA GLY A 25 13.37 -12.53 9.59
C GLY A 25 11.95 -12.96 9.25
N LEU A 26 11.07 -12.99 10.25
CA LEU A 26 9.73 -13.58 10.16
C LEU A 26 8.87 -13.06 8.98
N PRO A 27 8.94 -11.78 8.56
CA PRO A 27 8.22 -11.31 7.39
C PRO A 27 8.69 -11.89 6.06
N ASN A 28 9.97 -12.26 5.94
CA ASN A 28 10.52 -12.72 4.68
C ASN A 28 10.06 -14.14 4.34
N TRP A 29 10.01 -14.43 3.05
CA TRP A 29 9.76 -15.73 2.46
C TRP A 29 11.03 -16.28 1.79
N ALA A 30 11.06 -17.59 1.51
CA ALA A 30 12.17 -18.23 0.82
C ALA A 30 12.24 -17.87 -0.69
N GLY A 31 11.15 -17.35 -1.24
CA GLY A 31 11.03 -16.85 -2.61
C GLY A 31 11.40 -15.37 -2.71
N GLN A 32 10.52 -14.59 -3.34
CA GLN A 32 10.74 -13.17 -3.61
C GLN A 32 9.77 -12.30 -2.82
N ASP A 33 10.32 -11.32 -2.10
CA ASP A 33 9.57 -10.26 -1.43
C ASP A 33 10.04 -8.89 -1.96
N TYR A 34 9.11 -8.08 -2.45
CA TYR A 34 9.41 -6.81 -3.12
C TYR A 34 8.53 -5.66 -2.61
N ALA A 35 8.92 -4.45 -2.97
CA ALA A 35 8.14 -3.23 -2.85
C ALA A 35 7.45 -3.04 -1.48
N PRO A 36 8.23 -2.94 -0.39
CA PRO A 36 7.69 -2.68 0.93
C PRO A 36 7.07 -1.28 1.00
N SER A 37 5.98 -1.18 1.76
CA SER A 37 5.23 0.03 2.06
C SER A 37 4.93 0.02 3.56
N ILE A 38 5.41 1.03 4.29
CA ILE A 38 5.33 1.08 5.75
C ILE A 38 4.43 2.22 6.20
N SER A 39 3.62 1.98 7.23
CA SER A 39 2.85 3.05 7.86
C SER A 39 3.78 4.07 8.53
N PRO A 40 3.38 5.35 8.60
CA PRO A 40 4.19 6.41 9.24
C PRO A 40 4.58 6.12 10.71
N ASP A 41 3.77 5.35 11.44
CA ASP A 41 4.03 4.92 12.82
C ASP A 41 4.88 3.63 12.91
N GLY A 42 5.32 3.08 11.77
CA GLY A 42 6.12 1.85 11.71
C GLY A 42 5.36 0.57 12.07
N ARG A 43 4.04 0.65 12.26
CA ARG A 43 3.21 -0.46 12.73
C ARG A 43 2.83 -1.47 11.65
N PHE A 44 2.55 -1.01 10.43
CA PHE A 44 2.08 -1.84 9.34
C PHE A 44 3.12 -1.88 8.23
N LEU A 45 3.48 -3.09 7.82
CA LEU A 45 4.28 -3.34 6.62
C LEU A 45 3.42 -4.07 5.62
N ILE A 46 3.23 -3.49 4.44
CA ILE A 46 2.62 -4.14 3.27
C ILE A 46 3.72 -4.35 2.24
N PHE A 47 3.73 -5.50 1.60
CA PHE A 47 4.76 -5.85 0.63
C PHE A 47 4.21 -6.86 -0.36
N GLN A 48 4.89 -6.98 -1.50
CA GLN A 48 4.58 -7.94 -2.54
C GLN A 48 5.36 -9.23 -2.26
N SER A 49 4.71 -10.39 -2.37
CA SER A 49 5.36 -11.70 -2.13
C SER A 49 4.83 -12.76 -3.08
N ASP A 50 5.72 -13.67 -3.52
CA ASP A 50 5.36 -14.92 -4.24
C ASP A 50 5.07 -16.10 -3.29
N ARG A 51 4.92 -15.83 -1.99
CA ARG A 51 4.55 -16.83 -1.00
C ARG A 51 3.25 -17.55 -1.38
N PRO A 52 3.17 -18.89 -1.19
CA PRO A 52 1.95 -19.64 -1.45
C PRO A 52 0.75 -19.10 -0.65
N GLY A 53 -0.36 -18.88 -1.34
CA GLY A 53 -1.60 -18.36 -0.77
C GLY A 53 -2.83 -18.85 -1.53
N LYS A 54 -3.98 -18.22 -1.28
CA LYS A 54 -5.24 -18.51 -1.99
C LYS A 54 -5.14 -18.17 -3.48
N TYR A 55 -4.40 -17.12 -3.80
CA TYR A 55 -4.27 -16.55 -5.14
C TYR A 55 -2.94 -16.92 -5.77
N GLU A 56 -2.94 -17.09 -7.09
CA GLU A 56 -1.73 -17.35 -7.88
C GLU A 56 -0.84 -16.10 -8.03
N ASN A 57 0.46 -16.30 -8.32
CA ASN A 57 1.48 -15.26 -8.55
C ASN A 57 1.81 -14.33 -7.36
N GLN A 58 2.52 -13.23 -7.65
CA GLN A 58 2.94 -12.22 -6.67
C GLN A 58 1.75 -11.35 -6.26
N ASN A 59 1.49 -11.35 -4.96
CA ASN A 59 0.33 -10.73 -4.33
C ASN A 59 0.76 -9.82 -3.17
N LEU A 60 -0.17 -9.03 -2.64
CA LEU A 60 0.09 -8.20 -1.46
C LEU A 60 -0.10 -8.99 -0.16
N TRP A 61 0.86 -8.83 0.74
CA TRP A 61 0.91 -9.40 2.08
C TRP A 61 1.15 -8.31 3.09
N PHE A 62 0.74 -8.54 4.34
CA PHE A 62 1.03 -7.61 5.40
C PHE A 62 1.50 -8.28 6.69
N SER A 63 2.31 -7.53 7.44
CA SER A 63 2.77 -7.87 8.78
C SER A 63 2.58 -6.67 9.72
N ILE A 64 2.41 -6.95 11.00
CA ILE A 64 2.21 -5.95 12.05
C ILE A 64 3.43 -5.97 12.97
N ASN A 65 4.01 -4.80 13.23
CA ASN A 65 5.03 -4.63 14.26
C ASN A 65 4.38 -4.32 15.61
N SER A 66 4.39 -5.30 16.53
CA SER A 66 3.74 -5.21 17.84
C SER A 66 4.40 -4.17 18.75
N ASN A 67 5.71 -3.96 18.61
CA ASN A 67 6.50 -3.05 19.43
C ASN A 67 6.74 -1.68 18.78
N SER A 68 6.04 -1.36 17.68
CA SER A 68 6.15 -0.06 16.97
C SER A 68 5.95 1.17 17.87
N ALA A 69 5.06 1.08 18.87
CA ALA A 69 4.82 2.17 19.82
C ALA A 69 5.92 2.32 20.88
N GLN A 70 6.69 1.27 21.16
CA GLN A 70 7.82 1.26 22.10
C GLN A 70 8.95 0.39 21.52
N PRO A 71 9.69 0.92 20.51
CA PRO A 71 10.66 0.11 19.78
C PRO A 71 11.76 -0.43 20.70
N THR A 72 12.11 -1.70 20.50
CA THR A 72 13.31 -2.32 21.10
C THR A 72 14.44 -2.37 20.07
N GLU A 73 15.54 -3.06 20.35
CA GLU A 73 16.61 -3.26 19.36
C GLU A 73 16.12 -4.00 18.10
N GLN A 74 15.12 -4.87 18.23
CA GLN A 74 14.57 -5.66 17.13
C GLN A 74 13.06 -5.45 16.99
N ALA A 75 12.59 -5.15 15.78
CA ALA A 75 11.16 -5.04 15.51
C ALA A 75 10.45 -6.41 15.67
N ASP A 76 9.28 -6.40 16.31
CA ASP A 76 8.49 -7.61 16.60
C ASP A 76 7.37 -7.77 15.57
N TRP A 77 7.75 -8.24 14.39
CA TRP A 77 6.84 -8.44 13.27
C TRP A 77 6.02 -9.74 13.41
N SER A 78 4.74 -9.68 13.05
CA SER A 78 3.88 -10.86 12.97
C SER A 78 4.19 -11.72 11.74
N VAL A 79 3.75 -12.99 11.76
CA VAL A 79 3.71 -13.82 10.54
C VAL A 79 2.88 -13.09 9.49
N PRO A 80 3.39 -12.89 8.26
CA PRO A 80 2.60 -12.22 7.22
C PRO A 80 1.37 -13.01 6.84
N VAL A 81 0.27 -12.29 6.64
CA VAL A 81 -0.97 -12.83 6.08
C VAL A 81 -1.25 -12.14 4.75
N PRO A 82 -1.92 -12.80 3.79
CA PRO A 82 -2.29 -12.14 2.55
C PRO A 82 -3.19 -10.94 2.88
N LEU A 83 -3.10 -9.89 2.06
CA LEU A 83 -3.92 -8.70 2.24
C LEU A 83 -5.39 -9.01 1.89
N PHE A 84 -6.06 -9.58 2.88
CA PHE A 84 -7.50 -9.71 2.95
C PHE A 84 -8.06 -8.62 3.86
N LEU A 85 -9.33 -8.29 3.64
CA LEU A 85 -9.94 -7.11 4.22
C LEU A 85 -11.13 -7.55 5.06
N PRO A 86 -11.25 -7.10 6.32
CA PRO A 86 -10.40 -6.11 7.02
C PRO A 86 -9.12 -6.64 7.71
N MET A 87 -8.21 -5.74 8.07
CA MET A 87 -6.91 -5.99 8.72
C MET A 87 -6.94 -6.12 10.26
N GLU A 88 -8.12 -6.10 10.90
CA GLU A 88 -8.22 -6.33 12.35
C GLU A 88 -8.71 -7.77 12.60
N GLY A 89 -8.03 -8.44 13.55
CA GLY A 89 -8.16 -9.86 13.84
C GLY A 89 -9.58 -10.30 14.15
N GLU A 90 -9.87 -11.53 13.69
CA GLU A 90 -11.18 -12.18 13.58
C GLU A 90 -12.12 -11.50 12.58
N PRO A 91 -12.58 -12.20 11.51
CA PRO A 91 -13.57 -11.66 10.59
C PRO A 91 -14.82 -11.29 11.39
N SER A 92 -14.98 -10.00 11.67
CA SER A 92 -16.11 -9.54 12.48
C SER A 92 -17.40 -9.95 11.78
N ARG A 93 -18.35 -10.46 12.57
CA ARG A 93 -19.70 -10.90 12.17
C ARG A 93 -20.54 -9.81 11.50
N THR A 94 -19.98 -8.64 11.21
CA THR A 94 -20.61 -7.53 10.51
C THR A 94 -20.38 -7.57 9.00
N MET A 95 -19.64 -8.54 8.44
CA MET A 95 -19.56 -8.79 6.98
C MET A 95 -20.91 -9.22 6.40
N GLN A 96 -21.87 -8.28 6.31
CA GLN A 96 -23.08 -8.41 5.52
C GLN A 96 -22.83 -7.83 4.14
N ILE A 97 -22.78 -8.75 3.16
CA ILE A 97 -23.37 -8.73 1.82
C ILE A 97 -23.49 -7.35 1.11
N LEU A 98 -22.92 -7.24 -0.09
CA LEU A 98 -23.32 -6.20 -1.06
C LEU A 98 -24.08 -6.74 -2.30
N GLU A 99 -24.40 -8.02 -2.39
CA GLU A 99 -25.30 -8.58 -3.42
C GLU A 99 -26.22 -9.66 -2.82
N ASP A 100 -27.54 -9.50 -2.97
CA ASP A 100 -28.52 -10.50 -2.49
C ASP A 100 -28.18 -11.89 -3.04
N GLY A 101 -27.80 -12.82 -2.15
CA GLY A 101 -27.55 -14.23 -2.48
C GLY A 101 -26.10 -14.73 -2.40
N GLU A 102 -25.12 -13.85 -2.22
CA GLU A 102 -23.71 -14.26 -2.10
C GLU A 102 -23.32 -14.57 -0.64
N PRO A 103 -22.58 -15.68 -0.36
CA PRO A 103 -22.11 -15.97 0.99
C PRO A 103 -21.18 -14.86 1.51
N PRO A 104 -21.19 -14.54 2.81
CA PRO A 104 -20.31 -13.52 3.40
C PRO A 104 -18.84 -13.70 2.98
N GLY A 105 -18.34 -12.80 2.14
CA GLY A 105 -17.08 -13.00 1.42
C GLY A 105 -16.39 -11.68 1.10
N THR A 106 -15.21 -11.55 1.69
CA THR A 106 -14.11 -10.61 1.42
C THR A 106 -14.03 -10.01 0.01
N PHE A 107 -14.09 -8.68 -0.12
CA PHE A 107 -13.37 -8.02 -1.22
C PHE A 107 -11.89 -8.16 -0.95
N THR A 108 -11.17 -8.77 -1.88
CA THR A 108 -9.72 -8.95 -1.77
C THR A 108 -9.04 -8.01 -2.75
N ILE A 109 -8.03 -7.30 -2.28
CA ILE A 109 -7.12 -6.57 -3.17
C ILE A 109 -6.36 -7.58 -4.04
N ASN A 110 -6.07 -8.77 -3.51
CA ASN A 110 -5.45 -9.84 -4.28
C ASN A 110 -6.44 -10.51 -5.25
N SER A 111 -5.96 -10.92 -6.42
CA SER A 111 -6.63 -11.79 -7.38
C SER A 111 -5.65 -12.87 -7.88
N ASP A 112 -6.12 -13.82 -8.70
CA ASP A 112 -5.22 -14.80 -9.34
C ASP A 112 -4.26 -14.16 -10.36
N GLY A 113 -4.37 -12.83 -10.56
CA GLY A 113 -3.50 -12.02 -11.39
C GLY A 113 -2.21 -11.61 -10.69
N PHE A 114 -1.93 -10.31 -10.64
CA PHE A 114 -0.72 -9.73 -10.09
C PHE A 114 -1.07 -8.49 -9.31
N GLU A 115 -0.63 -8.40 -8.05
CA GLU A 115 -0.75 -7.18 -7.27
C GLU A 115 0.56 -6.82 -6.60
N GLY A 116 0.99 -5.60 -6.84
CA GLY A 116 2.31 -5.18 -6.39
C GLY A 116 2.44 -3.68 -6.20
N MET A 117 3.56 -3.32 -5.59
CA MET A 117 4.04 -1.94 -5.51
C MET A 117 3.01 -0.99 -4.90
N ALA A 118 2.46 -1.40 -3.76
CA ALA A 118 1.39 -0.68 -3.10
C ALA A 118 1.86 0.57 -2.35
N SER A 119 1.02 1.60 -2.34
CA SER A 119 1.19 2.81 -1.54
C SER A 119 -0.10 3.14 -0.80
N LEU A 120 0.02 3.52 0.47
CA LEU A 120 -1.12 3.79 1.34
C LEU A 120 -1.16 5.24 1.77
N VAL A 121 -2.38 5.77 1.82
CA VAL A 121 -2.67 7.06 2.44
C VAL A 121 -3.21 6.80 3.83
N TYR A 122 -2.66 7.51 4.81
CA TYR A 122 -3.10 7.43 6.20
C TYR A 122 -3.77 8.74 6.64
N ARG A 123 -4.75 8.62 7.52
CA ARG A 123 -5.39 9.74 8.22
C ARG A 123 -5.54 9.42 9.68
N THR A 124 -5.47 10.44 10.50
CA THR A 124 -5.75 10.33 11.93
C THR A 124 -7.26 10.40 12.15
N ASP A 125 -7.82 9.41 12.84
CA ASP A 125 -9.24 9.43 13.23
C ASP A 125 -9.50 10.33 14.46
N ASP A 126 -10.77 10.49 14.84
CA ASP A 126 -11.18 11.33 15.97
C ASP A 126 -10.63 10.84 17.32
N GLU A 127 -10.14 9.60 17.38
CA GLU A 127 -9.52 8.98 18.56
C GLU A 127 -7.98 9.08 18.52
N ASN A 128 -7.44 9.91 17.62
CA ASN A 128 -6.01 10.14 17.40
C ASN A 128 -5.24 8.87 16.97
N ARG A 129 -5.90 7.96 16.25
CA ARG A 129 -5.28 6.74 15.72
C ARG A 129 -5.01 6.91 14.24
N LEU A 130 -3.81 6.52 13.81
CA LEU A 130 -3.44 6.52 12.41
C LEU A 130 -4.14 5.35 11.70
N ARG A 131 -4.98 5.64 10.71
CA ARG A 131 -5.76 4.66 9.94
C ARG A 131 -5.42 4.76 8.46
N PRO A 132 -5.23 3.63 7.75
CA PRO A 132 -5.20 3.67 6.30
C PRO A 132 -6.59 4.08 5.78
N VAL A 133 -6.63 4.95 4.77
CA VAL A 133 -7.89 5.43 4.16
C VAL A 133 -7.97 5.15 2.66
N GLU A 134 -6.81 5.05 1.99
CA GLU A 134 -6.71 4.69 0.58
C GLU A 134 -5.49 3.80 0.39
N ILE A 135 -5.59 2.84 -0.54
CA ILE A 135 -4.46 2.05 -1.04
C ILE A 135 -4.47 2.17 -2.55
N TYR A 136 -3.30 2.38 -3.12
CA TYR A 136 -3.03 2.39 -4.55
C TYR A 136 -2.06 1.25 -4.85
N PHE A 137 -2.30 0.50 -5.91
CA PHE A 137 -1.47 -0.66 -6.25
C PHE A 137 -1.46 -0.89 -7.75
N THR A 138 -0.44 -1.61 -8.22
CA THR A 138 -0.32 -1.99 -9.63
C THR A 138 -0.98 -3.35 -9.85
N SER A 139 -1.77 -3.47 -10.91
CA SER A 139 -2.32 -4.76 -11.37
C SER A 139 -2.62 -4.77 -12.88
N TYR A 140 -3.03 -5.90 -13.41
CA TYR A 140 -3.60 -6.02 -14.75
C TYR A 140 -5.10 -5.83 -14.72
N LYS A 141 -5.69 -5.48 -15.87
CA LYS A 141 -7.12 -5.72 -16.07
C LYS A 141 -7.39 -7.22 -16.06
N ASP A 142 -8.53 -7.61 -15.51
CA ASP A 142 -8.92 -9.01 -15.37
C ASP A 142 -10.44 -9.12 -15.25
N ASP A 143 -11.05 -9.82 -16.21
CA ASP A 143 -12.50 -10.03 -16.26
C ASP A 143 -13.00 -10.85 -15.07
N GLN A 144 -12.18 -11.78 -14.53
CA GLN A 144 -12.59 -12.64 -13.41
C GLN A 144 -12.75 -11.83 -12.12
N SER A 145 -11.77 -10.96 -11.84
CA SER A 145 -11.85 -10.02 -10.71
C SER A 145 -12.61 -8.73 -11.03
N LYS A 146 -13.23 -8.62 -12.21
CA LYS A 146 -13.99 -7.46 -12.69
C LYS A 146 -13.18 -6.16 -12.66
N ARG A 147 -11.89 -6.25 -12.96
CA ARG A 147 -10.98 -5.10 -13.06
C ARG A 147 -10.92 -4.62 -14.50
N ASP A 148 -11.58 -3.50 -14.75
CA ASP A 148 -11.50 -2.81 -16.02
C ASP A 148 -10.20 -1.99 -16.11
N GLY A 149 -9.75 -1.70 -17.33
CA GLY A 149 -8.54 -0.91 -17.56
C GLY A 149 -7.95 -1.10 -18.95
N TYR A 150 -6.79 -0.48 -19.15
CA TYR A 150 -6.03 -0.63 -20.37
C TYR A 150 -5.29 -1.97 -20.44
N GLU A 151 -4.82 -2.35 -21.63
CA GLU A 151 -3.91 -3.49 -21.75
C GLU A 151 -2.61 -3.21 -20.98
N GLY A 152 -2.01 -4.25 -20.39
CA GLY A 152 -0.80 -4.10 -19.59
C GLY A 152 -1.06 -3.69 -18.14
N LEU A 153 -0.09 -3.02 -17.53
CA LEU A 153 -0.13 -2.66 -16.11
C LEU A 153 -0.89 -1.35 -15.90
N ASN A 154 -1.75 -1.37 -14.90
CA ASN A 154 -2.60 -0.25 -14.51
C ASN A 154 -2.47 0.02 -13.01
N ILE A 155 -2.73 1.27 -12.61
CA ILE A 155 -2.87 1.68 -11.21
C ILE A 155 -4.34 1.58 -10.80
N TYR A 156 -4.61 0.77 -9.79
CA TYR A 156 -5.91 0.67 -9.13
C TYR A 156 -5.86 1.32 -7.75
N PHE A 157 -7.02 1.70 -7.24
CA PHE A 157 -7.15 2.16 -5.86
C PHE A 157 -8.36 1.56 -5.15
N SER A 158 -8.29 1.49 -3.83
CA SER A 158 -9.42 1.14 -2.97
C SER A 158 -9.47 2.09 -1.78
N ARG A 159 -10.66 2.39 -1.28
CA ARG A 159 -10.91 3.25 -0.11
C ARG A 159 -11.27 2.43 1.10
N TYR A 160 -10.78 2.81 2.27
CA TYR A 160 -11.19 2.23 3.54
C TYR A 160 -12.26 3.10 4.21
N ARG A 161 -13.43 2.53 4.48
CA ARG A 161 -14.58 3.15 5.19
C ARG A 161 -15.32 2.09 6.00
N ASP A 162 -15.78 2.44 7.20
CA ASP A 162 -16.61 1.57 8.06
C ASP A 162 -16.04 0.16 8.25
N SER A 163 -14.73 0.11 8.50
CA SER A 163 -13.96 -1.12 8.65
C SER A 163 -13.95 -2.02 7.41
N ARG A 164 -14.14 -1.45 6.22
CA ARG A 164 -14.15 -2.17 4.94
C ARG A 164 -13.36 -1.42 3.91
N TRP A 165 -12.78 -2.16 2.98
CA TRP A 165 -12.23 -1.59 1.77
C TRP A 165 -13.24 -1.71 0.64
N SER A 166 -13.28 -0.71 -0.24
CA SER A 166 -14.10 -0.74 -1.45
C SER A 166 -13.55 -1.75 -2.45
N ARG A 167 -14.36 -2.11 -3.45
CA ARG A 167 -13.85 -2.80 -4.64
C ARG A 167 -12.70 -1.98 -5.25
N PRO A 168 -11.62 -2.61 -5.75
CA PRO A 168 -10.63 -1.89 -6.53
C PRO A 168 -11.24 -1.18 -7.72
N GLU A 169 -10.87 0.09 -7.89
CA GLU A 169 -11.32 0.96 -8.96
C GLU A 169 -10.14 1.34 -9.84
N HIS A 170 -10.35 1.29 -11.16
CA HIS A 170 -9.37 1.72 -12.14
C HIS A 170 -9.23 3.25 -12.12
N LEU A 171 -8.01 3.76 -12.02
CA LEU A 171 -7.76 5.19 -11.89
C LEU A 171 -7.62 5.87 -13.27
N ASN A 172 -8.75 5.98 -13.98
CA ASN A 172 -8.84 6.46 -15.38
C ASN A 172 -8.06 7.75 -15.70
N ILE A 173 -7.99 8.69 -14.76
CA ILE A 173 -7.28 9.98 -14.98
C ILE A 173 -5.76 9.83 -14.94
N ILE A 174 -5.26 8.77 -14.30
CA ILE A 174 -3.83 8.48 -14.18
C ILE A 174 -3.39 7.50 -15.26
N ASN A 175 -4.15 6.43 -15.47
CA ASN A 175 -3.79 5.37 -16.41
C ASN A 175 -3.95 5.80 -17.86
N SER A 176 -3.28 5.06 -18.74
CA SER A 176 -3.23 5.27 -20.19
C SER A 176 -3.09 3.92 -20.91
N ASP A 177 -3.10 3.92 -22.24
CA ASP A 177 -2.85 2.71 -23.07
C ASP A 177 -1.41 2.13 -22.95
N PHE A 178 -0.67 2.53 -21.92
CA PHE A 178 0.73 2.20 -21.64
C PHE A 178 0.85 1.59 -20.24
N ASP A 179 1.99 0.98 -19.91
CA ASP A 179 2.21 0.42 -18.57
C ASP A 179 2.35 1.56 -17.55
N ASP A 180 1.34 1.70 -16.69
CA ASP A 180 1.30 2.64 -15.58
C ASP A 180 1.35 1.87 -14.26
N ARG A 181 2.39 2.13 -13.45
CA ARG A 181 2.72 1.27 -12.31
C ARG A 181 3.46 1.97 -11.19
N MET A 182 3.67 1.25 -10.09
CA MET A 182 4.46 1.67 -8.93
C MET A 182 4.00 3.01 -8.36
N PRO A 183 2.70 3.17 -8.02
CA PRO A 183 2.22 4.41 -7.43
C PRO A 183 2.88 4.65 -6.08
N HIS A 184 3.28 5.89 -5.83
CA HIS A 184 3.69 6.37 -4.52
C HIS A 184 3.00 7.68 -4.20
N VAL A 185 2.15 7.67 -3.18
CA VAL A 185 1.32 8.82 -2.81
C VAL A 185 1.91 9.53 -1.62
N SER A 186 1.89 10.87 -1.66
CA SER A 186 2.32 11.69 -0.53
C SER A 186 1.42 11.46 0.68
N HIS A 187 1.95 11.68 1.89
CA HIS A 187 1.20 11.48 3.13
C HIS A 187 -0.14 12.23 3.17
N ASP A 188 -0.16 13.45 2.64
CA ASP A 188 -1.36 14.29 2.52
C ASP A 188 -2.30 13.89 1.35
N GLY A 189 -1.92 12.91 0.53
CA GLY A 189 -2.71 12.46 -0.62
C GLY A 189 -2.79 13.46 -1.77
N ARG A 190 -1.99 14.54 -1.76
CA ARG A 190 -2.02 15.59 -2.79
C ARG A 190 -1.22 15.24 -4.04
N TYR A 191 -0.14 14.48 -3.88
CA TYR A 191 0.75 14.13 -4.98
C TYR A 191 0.84 12.63 -5.12
N MET A 192 0.73 12.14 -6.35
CA MET A 192 1.08 10.78 -6.72
C MET A 192 2.26 10.83 -7.69
N TYR A 193 3.32 10.11 -7.38
CA TYR A 193 4.40 9.80 -8.31
C TYR A 193 4.23 8.36 -8.78
N PHE A 194 4.46 8.10 -10.05
CA PHE A 194 4.30 6.77 -10.62
C PHE A 194 5.23 6.58 -11.82
N VAL A 195 5.43 5.34 -12.23
CA VAL A 195 6.27 4.97 -13.37
C VAL A 195 5.38 4.74 -14.59
N SER A 196 5.77 5.29 -15.73
CA SER A 196 5.09 5.05 -17.01
C SER A 196 6.06 4.96 -18.18
N ASN A 197 5.72 4.11 -19.16
CA ASN A 197 6.37 4.08 -20.47
C ASN A 197 5.58 4.85 -21.55
N ARG A 198 4.66 5.74 -21.15
CA ARG A 198 3.94 6.63 -22.07
C ARG A 198 4.89 7.59 -22.83
N PRO A 199 4.54 7.99 -24.07
CA PRO A 199 5.31 8.97 -24.83
C PRO A 199 5.41 10.33 -24.12
N GLY A 200 6.48 11.07 -24.41
CA GLY A 200 6.75 12.39 -23.84
C GLY A 200 7.75 12.39 -22.67
N GLY A 201 8.20 11.21 -22.25
CA GLY A 201 9.31 11.04 -21.31
C GLY A 201 10.70 11.12 -21.96
N TYR A 202 11.75 10.82 -21.19
CA TYR A 202 13.14 10.82 -21.63
C TYR A 202 13.61 9.46 -22.18
N GLY A 203 12.85 8.39 -21.99
CA GLY A 203 13.23 7.06 -22.45
C GLY A 203 12.20 5.97 -22.13
N GLY A 204 12.69 4.79 -21.72
CA GLY A 204 11.86 3.60 -21.53
C GLY A 204 10.79 3.77 -20.45
N ASN A 205 11.18 3.85 -19.19
CA ASN A 205 10.27 4.08 -18.07
C ASN A 205 10.69 5.37 -17.36
N ASP A 206 9.78 6.33 -17.29
CA ASP A 206 10.01 7.61 -16.66
C ASP A 206 9.10 7.79 -15.43
N ILE A 207 9.46 8.74 -14.57
CA ILE A 207 8.67 9.09 -13.39
C ILE A 207 7.72 10.24 -13.76
N TRP A 208 6.44 10.00 -13.55
CA TRP A 208 5.35 10.95 -13.79
C TRP A 208 4.73 11.37 -12.46
N MET A 209 4.12 12.54 -12.45
CA MET A 209 3.45 13.09 -11.26
C MET A 209 2.05 13.55 -11.60
N SER A 210 1.11 13.26 -10.72
CA SER A 210 -0.23 13.85 -10.72
C SER A 210 -0.49 14.55 -9.40
N GLN A 211 -1.19 15.68 -9.49
CA GLN A 211 -1.65 16.45 -8.35
C GLN A 211 -3.18 16.33 -8.25
N ARG A 212 -3.68 15.97 -7.07
CA ARG A 212 -5.11 15.98 -6.78
C ARG A 212 -5.50 17.37 -6.26
N ASP A 213 -6.41 18.03 -6.96
CA ASP A 213 -7.08 19.22 -6.44
C ASP A 213 -7.95 18.81 -5.24
N LEU A 214 -7.81 19.53 -4.13
CA LEU A 214 -8.57 19.31 -2.89
C LEU A 214 -9.75 20.27 -2.79
#